data_AF-A0A6I9YSX8-F1
#
_entry.id   AF-A0A6I9YSX8-F1
#
_cell.length_a   1.000
_cell.length_b   1.000
_cell.length_c   1.000
_cell.angle_alpha   90.00
_cell.angle_beta   90.00
_cell.angle_gamma   90.00
#
_symmetry.space_group_name_H-M   'P 1'
#
loop_
_entity.id
_entity.type
_entity.pdbx_description
1 polymer ?
#
loop_
_entity_poly.entity_id
_entity_poly.type
_entity_poly.pdbx_seq_one_letter_code
_entity_poly.pdbx_strand_id
1 'polypeptide(L)'
;MALAEAGARLPEGATGERVDPLSRFTCPVCLEVFESPVRAPCGHIFCTPCIQECLKPKKPVCGVCRSTLSNGSRALDLEKQIEMTEATCNGCNQKMYLSKLRSHAATCSKYQNYIMEGVKAVTKEPLQNTRSVPNRFTFPCPYCNEKNLDQEGLVEHCKSYHSNDTKRVVCPICASMPWGDPHYRSANFMEHLQRRHQFSYDTFVDYDADEDDIMAQVLLRSLRDQ
;
A
#
# COMPACT_ATOMS: atom_id res chain seq x y z
N MET A 1 34.03 29.75 45.92
CA MET A 1 32.65 29.67 45.42
C MET A 1 32.71 29.08 44.02
N ALA A 2 32.47 27.78 43.91
CA ALA A 2 32.50 27.03 42.66
C ALA A 2 31.06 26.60 42.36
N LEU A 3 30.53 27.03 41.22
CA LEU A 3 29.20 26.65 40.75
C LEU A 3 29.33 25.34 39.97
N ALA A 4 28.59 24.33 40.42
CA ALA A 4 28.56 22.98 39.88
C ALA A 4 27.60 22.90 38.68
N GLU A 5 28.02 22.14 37.67
CA GLU A 5 27.34 21.87 36.42
C GLU A 5 26.13 20.94 36.62
N ALA A 6 24.98 21.33 36.10
CA ALA A 6 23.77 20.51 36.06
C ALA A 6 23.74 19.70 34.76
N GLY A 7 24.15 18.43 34.85
CA GLY A 7 24.04 17.45 33.78
C GLY A 7 22.58 17.09 33.49
N ALA A 8 22.10 17.50 32.32
CA ALA A 8 20.82 17.07 31.77
C ALA A 8 20.92 15.60 31.32
N ARG A 9 20.25 14.71 32.05
CA ARG A 9 20.06 13.30 31.70
C ARG A 9 19.06 13.19 30.54
N LEU A 10 19.54 12.70 29.41
CA LEU A 10 18.71 12.24 28.29
C LEU A 10 17.99 10.92 28.68
N PRO A 11 16.73 10.71 28.27
CA PRO A 11 16.08 9.42 28.43
C PRO A 11 16.61 8.45 27.38
N GLU A 12 17.23 7.37 27.85
CA GLU A 12 17.63 6.22 27.04
C GLU A 12 16.37 5.53 26.47
N GLY A 13 16.05 5.85 25.23
CA GLY A 13 15.05 5.14 24.43
C GLY A 13 15.58 3.77 24.03
N ALA A 14 15.19 2.75 24.79
CA ALA A 14 15.44 1.36 24.48
C ALA A 14 14.56 0.90 23.30
N THR A 15 15.00 1.15 22.06
CA THR A 15 14.56 0.38 20.89
C THR A 15 15.71 -0.49 20.42
N GLY A 16 16.00 -1.53 21.20
CA GLY A 16 16.71 -2.69 20.69
C GLY A 16 15.77 -3.43 19.73
N GLU A 17 15.75 -3.04 18.47
CA GLU A 17 15.22 -3.88 17.40
C GLU A 17 16.03 -5.17 17.41
N ARG A 18 15.49 -6.22 18.06
CA ARG A 18 15.96 -7.58 17.86
C ARG A 18 15.65 -7.91 16.40
N VAL A 19 16.63 -7.68 15.52
CA VAL A 19 16.59 -8.22 14.15
C VAL A 19 16.41 -9.72 14.30
N ASP A 20 15.19 -10.18 14.02
CA ASP A 20 14.83 -11.57 14.16
C ASP A 20 15.80 -12.41 13.28
N PRO A 21 16.54 -13.37 13.86
CA PRO A 21 17.56 -14.11 13.13
C PRO A 21 16.99 -14.98 12.01
N LEU A 22 15.66 -15.15 11.94
CA LEU A 22 14.96 -15.91 10.90
C LEU A 22 14.63 -15.05 9.68
N SER A 23 14.63 -13.72 9.81
CA SER A 23 14.35 -12.77 8.72
C SER A 23 15.19 -13.03 7.46
N ARG A 24 16.46 -13.47 7.61
CA ARG A 24 17.35 -13.82 6.49
C ARG A 24 16.94 -15.08 5.71
N PHE A 25 16.06 -15.90 6.30
CA PHE A 25 15.56 -17.14 5.71
C PHE A 25 14.11 -17.01 5.24
N THR A 26 13.58 -15.78 5.19
CA THR A 26 12.18 -15.50 4.86
C THR A 26 12.05 -14.98 3.44
N CYS A 27 11.07 -15.49 2.70
CA CYS A 27 10.80 -15.03 1.34
C CYS A 27 10.11 -13.66 1.35
N PRO A 28 10.57 -12.67 0.55
CA PRO A 28 9.96 -11.34 0.50
C PRO A 28 8.55 -11.32 -0.12
N VAL A 29 8.11 -12.40 -0.75
CA VAL A 29 6.79 -12.49 -1.41
C VAL A 29 5.75 -13.12 -0.50
N CYS A 30 6.01 -14.31 0.07
CA CYS A 30 5.06 -14.99 0.96
C CYS A 30 5.31 -14.72 2.45
N LEU A 31 6.40 -14.04 2.81
CA LEU A 31 6.78 -13.72 4.19
C LEU A 31 6.95 -14.93 5.12
N GLU A 32 7.20 -16.09 4.54
CA GLU A 32 7.45 -17.35 5.25
C GLU A 32 8.84 -17.91 4.90
N VAL A 33 9.33 -18.87 5.68
CA VAL A 33 10.64 -19.52 5.48
C VAL A 33 10.76 -20.09 4.05
N PHE A 34 11.86 -19.83 3.35
CA PHE A 34 11.99 -20.23 1.94
C PHE A 34 11.65 -21.70 1.67
N GLU A 35 10.85 -21.93 0.64
CA GLU A 35 10.57 -23.24 0.06
C GLU A 35 11.28 -23.35 -1.28
N SER A 36 12.26 -24.26 -1.38
CA SER A 36 13.13 -24.42 -2.55
C SER A 36 13.65 -23.07 -3.09
N PRO A 37 14.53 -22.37 -2.34
CA PRO A 37 14.95 -21.01 -2.66
C PRO A 37 15.64 -20.92 -4.03
N VAL A 38 15.24 -19.91 -4.81
CA VAL A 38 15.79 -19.60 -6.13
C VAL A 38 16.37 -18.19 -6.08
N ARG A 39 17.64 -18.06 -6.47
CA ARG A 39 18.35 -16.79 -6.60
C ARG A 39 18.14 -16.23 -8.00
N ALA A 40 17.47 -15.10 -8.08
CA ALA A 40 17.28 -14.34 -9.32
C ALA A 40 18.62 -13.73 -9.79
N PRO A 41 18.74 -13.34 -11.08
CA PRO A 41 19.96 -12.71 -11.61
C PRO A 41 20.35 -11.41 -10.89
N CYS A 42 19.37 -10.69 -10.34
CA CYS A 42 19.59 -9.49 -9.52
C CYS A 42 20.10 -9.80 -8.10
N GLY A 43 20.30 -11.07 -7.74
CA GLY A 43 20.81 -11.51 -6.43
C GLY A 43 19.73 -11.75 -5.36
N HIS A 44 18.49 -11.32 -5.57
CA HIS A 44 17.38 -11.56 -4.64
C HIS A 44 16.90 -13.02 -4.68
N ILE A 45 16.47 -13.51 -3.52
CA ILE A 45 16.07 -14.92 -3.34
C ILE A 45 14.57 -14.99 -3.08
N PHE A 46 13.91 -15.98 -3.69
CA PHE A 46 12.47 -16.22 -3.62
C PHE A 46 12.18 -17.71 -3.44
N CYS A 47 11.00 -18.08 -2.93
CA CYS A 47 10.54 -19.47 -3.07
C CYS A 47 10.34 -19.81 -4.55
N THR A 48 10.54 -21.08 -4.92
CA THR A 48 10.22 -21.57 -6.27
C THR A 48 8.79 -21.21 -6.72
N PRO A 49 7.72 -21.45 -5.93
CA PRO A 49 6.38 -21.02 -6.34
C PRO A 49 6.24 -19.50 -6.49
N CYS A 50 6.86 -18.72 -5.59
CA CYS A 50 6.76 -17.26 -5.61
C CYS A 50 7.43 -16.64 -6.85
N ILE A 51 8.62 -17.10 -7.24
CA ILE A 51 9.28 -16.57 -8.44
C ILE A 51 8.53 -16.97 -9.71
N GLN A 52 7.88 -18.14 -9.76
CA GLN A 52 7.05 -18.53 -10.90
C GLN A 52 5.87 -17.59 -11.09
N GLU A 53 5.21 -17.17 -10.00
CA GLU A 53 4.15 -16.15 -10.07
C GLU A 53 4.69 -14.79 -10.58
N CYS A 54 5.86 -14.37 -10.11
CA CYS A 54 6.50 -13.13 -10.57
C CYS A 54 6.92 -13.15 -12.05
N LEU A 55 7.09 -14.33 -12.64
CA LEU A 55 7.46 -14.51 -14.06
C LEU A 55 6.25 -14.53 -15.02
N LYS A 56 5.01 -14.64 -14.51
CA LYS A 56 3.79 -14.68 -15.35
C LYS A 56 3.51 -13.41 -16.17
N PRO A 57 3.73 -12.17 -15.67
CA PRO A 57 3.46 -10.96 -16.43
C PRO A 57 4.34 -10.83 -17.69
N LYS A 58 3.86 -10.14 -18.73
CA LYS A 58 4.60 -9.92 -19.99
C LYS A 58 5.96 -9.24 -19.80
N LYS A 59 6.10 -8.41 -18.76
CA LYS A 59 7.34 -7.73 -18.37
C LYS A 59 7.60 -8.05 -16.90
N PRO A 60 8.23 -9.20 -16.60
CA PRO A 60 8.44 -9.63 -15.23
C PRO A 60 9.52 -8.77 -14.57
N VAL A 61 9.26 -8.37 -13.33
CA VAL A 61 10.16 -7.53 -12.53
C VAL A 61 10.38 -8.15 -11.16
N CYS A 62 11.56 -7.93 -10.59
CA CYS A 62 11.91 -8.39 -9.27
C CYS A 62 11.03 -7.69 -8.22
N GLY A 63 10.39 -8.45 -7.33
CA GLY A 63 9.55 -7.91 -6.25
C GLY A 63 10.31 -7.10 -5.20
N VAL A 64 11.65 -7.08 -5.24
CA VAL A 64 12.49 -6.33 -4.30
C VAL A 64 13.11 -5.10 -4.94
N CYS A 65 13.85 -5.26 -6.05
CA CYS A 65 14.60 -4.16 -6.68
C CYS A 65 14.01 -3.67 -8.01
N ARG A 66 12.89 -4.23 -8.47
CA ARG A 66 12.20 -3.89 -9.73
C ARG A 66 13.00 -4.10 -11.02
N SER A 67 14.24 -4.62 -10.96
CA SER A 67 15.02 -5.02 -12.13
C SER A 67 14.29 -6.11 -12.94
N THR A 68 14.56 -6.18 -14.25
CA THR A 68 14.01 -7.22 -15.13
C THR A 68 14.30 -8.60 -14.56
N LEU A 69 13.25 -9.41 -14.45
CA LEU A 69 13.31 -10.74 -13.84
C LEU A 69 13.36 -11.82 -14.92
N SER A 70 14.17 -12.85 -14.71
CA SER A 70 14.19 -14.06 -15.53
C SER A 70 14.39 -15.27 -14.62
N ASN A 71 14.37 -16.49 -15.20
CA ASN A 71 14.60 -17.70 -14.44
C ASN A 71 15.93 -17.63 -13.67
N GLY A 72 15.83 -17.83 -12.35
CA GLY A 72 16.99 -17.90 -11.47
C GLY A 72 17.58 -19.30 -11.36
N SER A 73 18.61 -19.42 -10.52
CA SER A 73 19.24 -20.69 -10.16
C SER A 73 18.91 -21.07 -8.72
N ARG A 74 18.93 -22.37 -8.39
CA ARG A 74 18.68 -22.84 -7.03
C ARG A 74 19.76 -22.34 -6.07
N ALA A 75 19.36 -21.80 -4.92
CA ALA A 75 20.25 -21.31 -3.87
C ALA A 75 20.61 -22.44 -2.89
N LEU A 76 21.47 -23.36 -3.32
CA LEU A 76 21.86 -24.56 -2.53
C LEU A 76 22.56 -24.20 -1.20
N ASP A 77 23.26 -23.07 -1.17
CA ASP A 77 23.87 -22.51 0.03
C ASP A 77 22.82 -22.20 1.10
N LEU A 78 21.71 -21.60 0.68
CA LEU A 78 20.62 -21.24 1.58
C LEU A 78 19.79 -22.47 1.98
N GLU A 79 19.57 -23.42 1.07
CA GLU A 79 18.92 -24.70 1.38
C GLU A 79 19.62 -25.42 2.55
N LYS A 80 20.95 -25.55 2.48
CA LYS A 80 21.73 -26.18 3.55
C LYS A 80 21.65 -25.43 4.87
N GLN A 81 21.69 -24.10 4.83
CA GLN A 81 21.56 -23.29 6.04
C GLN A 81 20.18 -23.44 6.69
N ILE A 82 19.11 -23.53 5.89
CA ILE A 82 17.73 -23.78 6.37
C ILE A 82 17.63 -25.17 7.01
N GLU A 83 18.30 -26.17 6.45
CA GLU A 83 18.31 -27.53 7.01
C GLU A 83 19.04 -27.63 8.35
N MET A 84 20.08 -26.82 8.56
CA MET A 84 20.92 -26.86 9.76
C MET A 84 20.49 -25.87 10.86
N THR A 85 19.62 -24.91 10.55
CA THR A 85 19.20 -23.89 11.51
C THR A 85 18.00 -24.37 12.32
N GLU A 86 18.12 -24.32 13.65
CA GLU A 86 17.03 -24.59 14.58
C GLU A 86 16.23 -23.33 14.89
N ALA A 87 14.92 -23.48 15.05
CA ALA A 87 13.99 -22.45 15.48
C ALA A 87 12.90 -23.00 16.38
N THR A 88 12.20 -22.11 17.06
CA THR A 88 11.02 -22.43 17.87
C THR A 88 9.76 -21.91 17.19
N CYS A 89 8.70 -22.71 17.22
CA CYS A 89 7.39 -22.23 16.80
C CYS A 89 6.86 -21.19 17.81
N ASN A 90 6.50 -19.99 17.34
CA ASN A 90 5.98 -18.90 18.18
C ASN A 90 4.67 -19.23 18.91
N GLY A 91 3.91 -20.22 18.41
CA GLY A 91 2.66 -20.65 19.05
C GLY A 91 2.86 -21.72 20.11
N CYS A 92 3.55 -22.82 19.77
CA CYS A 92 3.68 -23.97 20.67
C CYS A 92 5.02 -24.09 21.40
N ASN A 93 5.99 -23.22 21.08
CA ASN A 93 7.36 -23.21 21.61
C ASN A 93 8.16 -24.51 21.38
N GLN A 94 7.71 -25.38 20.48
CA GLN A 94 8.48 -26.58 20.10
C GLN A 94 9.67 -26.21 19.22
N LYS A 95 10.83 -26.79 19.53
CA LYS A 95 12.06 -26.66 18.74
C LYS A 95 12.03 -27.59 17.53
N MET A 96 12.40 -27.08 16.36
CA MET A 96 12.57 -27.83 15.12
C MET A 96 13.47 -27.09 14.14
N TYR A 97 13.89 -27.75 13.08
CA TYR A 97 14.64 -27.11 11.99
C TYR A 97 13.75 -26.25 11.11
N LEU A 98 14.31 -25.20 10.50
CA LEU A 98 13.57 -24.29 9.61
C LEU A 98 12.91 -25.01 8.44
N SER A 99 13.56 -26.06 7.92
CA SER A 99 13.03 -26.93 6.87
C SER A 99 11.66 -27.55 7.22
N LYS A 100 11.36 -27.75 8.51
CA LYS A 100 10.09 -28.32 9.00
C LYS A 100 9.14 -27.28 9.59
N LEU A 101 9.60 -26.03 9.76
CA LEU A 101 8.81 -25.01 10.44
C LEU A 101 7.55 -24.62 9.62
N ARG A 102 7.66 -24.53 8.29
CA ARG A 102 6.55 -24.23 7.39
C ARG A 102 5.43 -25.28 7.45
N SER A 103 5.78 -26.56 7.38
CA SER A 103 4.80 -27.65 7.47
C SER A 103 4.19 -27.78 8.88
N HIS A 104 4.97 -27.51 9.92
CA HIS A 104 4.46 -27.42 11.28
C HIS A 104 3.49 -26.24 11.45
N ALA A 105 3.83 -25.05 10.97
CA ALA A 105 2.99 -23.86 11.08
C ALA A 105 1.59 -24.06 10.47
N ALA A 106 1.51 -24.80 9.36
CA ALA A 106 0.24 -25.16 8.72
C ALA A 106 -0.65 -26.08 9.57
N THR A 107 -0.07 -26.89 10.44
CA THR A 107 -0.79 -27.88 11.27
C THR A 107 -0.87 -27.51 12.76
N CYS A 108 -0.11 -26.51 13.20
CA CYS A 108 -0.03 -26.09 14.59
C CYS A 108 -1.18 -25.16 14.96
N SER A 109 -2.20 -25.68 15.64
CA SER A 109 -3.33 -24.89 16.15
C SER A 109 -2.89 -23.72 17.05
N LYS A 110 -1.85 -23.90 17.88
CA LYS A 110 -1.31 -22.82 18.73
C LYS A 110 -0.67 -21.69 17.92
N TYR A 111 -0.02 -22.02 16.80
CA TYR A 111 0.55 -21.01 15.90
C TYR A 111 -0.53 -20.23 15.15
N GLN A 112 -1.58 -20.91 14.68
CA GLN A 112 -2.74 -20.25 14.06
C GLN A 112 -3.42 -19.28 15.04
N ASN A 113 -3.57 -19.67 16.31
CA ASN A 113 -4.07 -18.77 17.35
C ASN A 113 -3.11 -17.60 17.62
N TYR A 114 -1.80 -17.85 17.67
CA TYR A 114 -0.79 -16.79 17.82
C TYR A 114 -0.88 -15.75 16.69
N ILE A 115 -1.02 -16.19 15.44
CA ILE A 115 -1.23 -15.28 14.30
C ILE A 115 -2.52 -14.48 14.51
N MET A 116 -3.62 -15.14 14.88
CA MET A 116 -4.90 -14.47 15.09
C MET A 116 -4.85 -13.44 16.22
N GLU A 117 -4.19 -13.75 17.33
CA GLU A 117 -3.97 -12.81 18.44
C GLU A 117 -3.05 -11.66 18.01
N GLY A 118 -2.04 -11.92 17.18
CA GLY A 118 -1.22 -10.88 16.56
C GLY A 118 -2.04 -9.94 15.68
N VAL A 119 -2.91 -10.50 14.82
CA VAL A 119 -3.87 -9.72 14.03
C VAL A 119 -4.78 -8.92 14.94
N LYS A 120 -5.36 -9.51 15.99
CA LYS A 120 -6.19 -8.82 17.00
C LYS A 120 -5.44 -7.72 17.74
N ALA A 121 -4.13 -7.90 17.99
CA ALA A 121 -3.29 -6.90 18.66
C ALA A 121 -3.03 -5.68 17.77
N VAL A 122 -2.85 -5.91 16.46
CA VAL A 122 -2.73 -4.84 15.45
C VAL A 122 -4.11 -4.23 15.13
N THR A 123 -5.17 -5.02 15.20
CA THR A 123 -6.56 -4.57 15.06
C THR A 123 -7.22 -4.24 16.39
N LYS A 124 -6.42 -3.98 17.46
CA LYS A 124 -6.92 -3.57 18.79
C LYS A 124 -7.85 -2.39 18.60
N GLU A 125 -9.12 -2.76 18.57
CA GLU A 125 -10.28 -1.98 18.23
C GLU A 125 -10.11 -1.16 16.93
N PRO A 126 -10.87 -1.43 15.85
CA PRO A 126 -11.51 -0.27 15.28
C PRO A 126 -12.24 0.33 16.48
N LEU A 127 -11.74 1.47 16.99
CA LEU A 127 -12.62 2.37 17.72
C LEU A 127 -13.94 2.27 16.97
N GLN A 128 -15.06 2.07 17.65
CA GLN A 128 -16.38 2.26 17.05
C GLN A 128 -16.57 3.69 16.51
N ASN A 129 -15.50 4.47 16.46
CA ASN A 129 -15.19 5.53 15.55
C ASN A 129 -14.12 5.05 14.53
N THR A 130 -14.49 4.18 13.57
CA THR A 130 -14.10 4.55 12.21
C THR A 130 -14.75 5.91 12.09
N ARG A 131 -13.97 6.99 12.29
CA ARG A 131 -14.36 8.28 11.75
C ARG A 131 -14.85 7.89 10.37
N SER A 132 -16.11 8.16 10.04
CA SER A 132 -16.59 7.98 8.68
C SER A 132 -15.69 8.88 7.86
N VAL A 133 -14.53 8.37 7.44
CA VAL A 133 -13.65 9.05 6.53
C VAL A 133 -14.49 8.96 5.27
N PRO A 134 -15.16 10.06 4.88
CA PRO A 134 -16.05 9.99 3.74
C PRO A 134 -15.20 9.51 2.57
N ASN A 135 -15.73 8.58 1.76
CA ASN A 135 -14.99 8.12 0.59
C ASN A 135 -14.73 9.33 -0.32
N ARG A 136 -13.45 9.66 -0.54
CA ARG A 136 -13.02 10.80 -1.36
C ARG A 136 -12.45 10.40 -2.72
N PHE A 137 -12.41 9.11 -3.02
CA PHE A 137 -11.73 8.59 -4.20
C PHE A 137 -12.69 7.94 -5.18
N THR A 138 -13.74 7.28 -4.68
CA THR A 138 -14.73 6.64 -5.53
C THR A 138 -16.14 7.04 -5.14
N PHE A 139 -16.99 7.22 -6.15
CA PHE A 139 -18.29 7.86 -6.04
C PHE A 139 -19.34 7.01 -6.74
N PRO A 140 -20.54 6.87 -6.14
CA PRO A 140 -21.68 6.27 -6.83
C PRO A 140 -22.32 7.28 -7.80
N CYS A 141 -22.84 6.80 -8.92
CA CYS A 141 -23.67 7.63 -9.79
C CYS A 141 -25.00 7.94 -9.09
N PRO A 142 -25.45 9.21 -9.03
CA PRO A 142 -26.70 9.55 -8.37
C PRO A 142 -27.97 9.26 -9.20
N TYR A 143 -27.81 8.91 -10.49
CA TYR A 143 -28.92 8.61 -11.41
C TYR A 143 -29.17 7.12 -11.61
N CYS A 144 -28.13 6.28 -11.48
CA CYS A 144 -28.21 4.84 -11.72
C CYS A 144 -27.50 4.04 -10.61
N ASN A 145 -27.39 2.73 -10.78
CA ASN A 145 -26.79 1.84 -9.77
C ASN A 145 -25.27 1.63 -9.96
N GLU A 146 -24.62 2.38 -10.86
CA GLU A 146 -23.17 2.32 -11.04
C GLU A 146 -22.44 2.87 -9.81
N LYS A 147 -21.43 2.14 -9.36
CA LYS A 147 -20.68 2.40 -8.13
C LYS A 147 -19.18 2.33 -8.42
N ASN A 148 -18.41 2.94 -7.53
CA ASN A 148 -16.95 2.95 -7.59
C ASN A 148 -16.36 3.71 -8.79
N LEU A 149 -17.05 4.74 -9.26
CA LEU A 149 -16.50 5.64 -10.28
C LEU A 149 -15.53 6.60 -9.62
N ASP A 150 -14.33 6.75 -10.15
CA ASP A 150 -13.43 7.84 -9.77
C ASP A 150 -14.00 9.19 -10.24
N GLN A 151 -13.36 10.31 -9.87
CA GLN A 151 -13.87 11.64 -10.24
C GLN A 151 -14.04 11.79 -11.77
N GLU A 152 -13.06 11.36 -12.56
CA GLU A 152 -13.08 11.48 -14.02
C GLU A 152 -14.11 10.51 -14.63
N GLY A 153 -14.12 9.25 -14.16
CA GLY A 153 -15.10 8.26 -14.58
C GLY A 153 -16.54 8.68 -14.27
N LEU A 154 -16.81 9.37 -13.15
CA LEU A 154 -18.15 9.89 -12.84
C LEU A 154 -18.57 10.99 -13.84
N VAL A 155 -17.66 11.91 -14.20
CA VAL A 155 -17.93 12.96 -15.18
C VAL A 155 -18.25 12.36 -16.55
N GLU A 156 -17.42 11.42 -17.02
CA GLU A 156 -17.58 10.77 -18.32
C GLU A 156 -18.85 9.91 -18.37
N HIS A 157 -19.10 9.14 -17.31
CA HIS A 157 -20.30 8.33 -17.16
C HIS A 157 -21.57 9.19 -17.21
N CYS A 158 -21.65 10.23 -16.38
CA CYS A 158 -22.83 11.09 -16.35
C CYS A 158 -23.02 11.84 -17.69
N LYS A 159 -21.93 12.25 -18.36
CA LYS A 159 -22.00 12.88 -19.69
C LYS A 159 -22.53 11.93 -20.75
N SER A 160 -22.14 10.65 -20.72
CA SER A 160 -22.49 9.68 -21.76
C SER A 160 -23.87 9.05 -21.57
N TYR A 161 -24.30 8.83 -20.33
CA TYR A 161 -25.52 8.08 -20.01
C TYR A 161 -26.65 8.94 -19.43
N HIS A 162 -26.35 10.14 -18.91
CA HIS A 162 -27.30 10.99 -18.17
C HIS A 162 -27.31 12.46 -18.64
N SER A 163 -26.94 12.73 -19.89
CA SER A 163 -26.79 14.09 -20.45
C SER A 163 -28.08 14.92 -20.39
N ASN A 164 -29.25 14.26 -20.48
CA ASN A 164 -30.57 14.90 -20.50
C ASN A 164 -31.38 14.68 -19.21
N ASP A 165 -30.77 14.15 -18.15
CA ASP A 165 -31.48 13.89 -16.89
C ASP A 165 -31.70 15.20 -16.11
N THR A 166 -32.95 15.51 -15.81
CA THR A 166 -33.36 16.76 -15.11
C THR A 166 -33.59 16.56 -13.62
N LYS A 167 -33.35 15.35 -13.09
CA LYS A 167 -33.54 15.05 -11.68
C LYS A 167 -32.51 15.78 -10.83
N ARG A 168 -32.98 16.45 -9.78
CA ARG A 168 -32.14 17.11 -8.78
C ARG A 168 -31.49 16.07 -7.87
N VAL A 169 -30.16 16.02 -7.92
CA VAL A 169 -29.35 15.06 -7.18
C VAL A 169 -28.27 15.75 -6.35
N VAL A 170 -27.82 15.08 -5.30
CA VAL A 170 -26.68 15.51 -4.50
C VAL A 170 -25.40 15.11 -5.22
N CYS A 171 -24.43 16.02 -5.30
CA CYS A 171 -23.13 15.69 -5.86
C CYS A 171 -22.33 14.84 -4.86
N PRO A 172 -22.01 13.57 -5.18
CA PRO A 172 -21.31 12.69 -4.26
C PRO A 172 -19.87 13.17 -3.98
N ILE A 173 -19.22 13.85 -4.93
CA ILE A 173 -17.88 14.43 -4.73
C ILE A 173 -17.93 15.56 -3.70
N CYS A 174 -18.86 16.51 -3.87
CA CYS A 174 -19.04 17.61 -2.92
C CYS A 174 -19.50 17.12 -1.55
N ALA A 175 -20.45 16.17 -1.48
CA ALA A 175 -20.94 15.62 -0.22
C ALA A 175 -19.84 14.92 0.59
N SER A 176 -18.79 14.42 -0.07
CA SER A 176 -17.62 13.83 0.57
C SER A 176 -16.59 14.84 1.09
N MET A 177 -16.75 16.14 0.81
CA MET A 177 -15.87 17.19 1.30
C MET A 177 -16.22 17.61 2.74
N PRO A 178 -15.25 17.98 3.60
CA PRO A 178 -15.52 18.43 4.97
C PRO A 178 -16.44 19.65 5.09
N TRP A 179 -16.49 20.47 4.04
CA TRP A 179 -17.32 21.68 3.91
C TRP A 179 -18.49 21.50 2.94
N GLY A 180 -18.72 20.27 2.45
CA GLY A 180 -19.84 19.97 1.57
C GLY A 180 -21.13 19.72 2.35
N ASP A 181 -22.28 20.06 1.75
CA ASP A 181 -23.60 19.75 2.30
C ASP A 181 -24.16 18.46 1.67
N PRO A 182 -24.31 17.36 2.44
CA PRO A 182 -24.87 16.10 1.95
C PRO A 182 -26.34 16.17 1.52
N HIS A 183 -27.07 17.24 1.86
CA HIS A 183 -28.47 17.43 1.49
C HIS A 183 -28.64 18.40 0.33
N TYR A 184 -27.58 19.09 -0.08
CA TYR A 184 -27.64 20.05 -1.17
C TYR A 184 -27.85 19.34 -2.51
N ARG A 185 -29.03 19.55 -3.09
CA ARG A 185 -29.39 19.02 -4.41
C ARG A 185 -29.13 20.08 -5.47
N SER A 186 -28.19 19.78 -6.38
CA SER A 186 -27.89 20.67 -7.50
C SER A 186 -29.07 20.73 -8.46
N ALA A 187 -29.46 21.94 -8.86
CA ALA A 187 -30.53 22.16 -9.84
C ALA A 187 -30.10 21.73 -11.26
N ASN A 188 -28.80 21.83 -11.56
CA ASN A 188 -28.19 21.37 -12.81
C ASN A 188 -26.88 20.62 -12.48
N PHE A 189 -27.01 19.37 -12.05
CA PHE A 189 -25.87 18.56 -11.60
C PHE A 189 -24.85 18.32 -12.72
N MET A 190 -25.30 18.15 -13.97
CA MET A 190 -24.41 17.97 -15.12
C MET A 190 -23.50 19.16 -15.36
N GLU A 191 -24.05 20.38 -15.35
CA GLU A 191 -23.25 21.59 -15.51
C GLU A 191 -22.33 21.82 -14.31
N HIS A 192 -22.79 21.51 -13.08
CA HIS A 192 -21.94 21.55 -11.89
C HIS A 192 -20.74 20.61 -12.00
N LEU A 193 -20.95 19.36 -12.41
CA LEU A 193 -19.91 18.34 -12.54
C LEU A 193 -18.87 18.75 -13.59
N GLN A 194 -19.31 19.31 -14.73
CA GLN A 194 -18.43 19.84 -15.75
C GLN A 194 -17.66 21.09 -15.29
N ARG A 195 -18.29 22.03 -14.59
CA ARG A 195 -17.61 23.26 -14.16
C ARG A 195 -16.65 23.06 -12.98
N ARG A 196 -16.96 22.13 -12.07
CA ARG A 196 -16.24 21.99 -10.79
C ARG A 196 -15.38 20.74 -10.68
N HIS A 197 -15.64 19.72 -11.48
CA HIS A 197 -15.00 18.40 -11.34
C HIS A 197 -14.47 17.84 -12.67
N GLN A 198 -14.50 18.60 -13.76
CA GLN A 198 -13.91 18.21 -15.05
C GLN A 198 -12.38 18.03 -15.00
N PHE A 199 -11.70 18.64 -14.02
CA PHE A 199 -10.25 18.59 -13.89
C PHE A 199 -9.85 17.96 -12.54
N SER A 200 -8.95 16.98 -12.58
CA SER A 200 -8.25 16.46 -11.40
C SER A 200 -6.95 17.26 -11.20
N TYR A 201 -6.71 17.72 -9.96
CA TYR A 201 -5.50 18.49 -9.60
C TYR A 201 -4.23 17.66 -9.75
N ASP A 202 -4.34 16.34 -9.53
CA ASP A 202 -3.26 15.37 -9.62
C ASP A 202 -2.63 15.28 -11.02
N THR A 203 -3.42 15.50 -12.08
CA THR A 203 -2.95 15.45 -13.47
C THR A 203 -2.22 16.73 -13.91
N PHE A 204 -2.39 17.83 -13.16
CA PHE A 204 -1.83 19.14 -13.52
C PHE A 204 -0.69 19.60 -12.61
N VAL A 205 -0.50 18.94 -11.47
CA VAL A 205 0.60 19.22 -10.55
C VAL A 205 1.62 18.10 -10.66
N ASP A 206 2.69 18.38 -11.39
CA ASP A 206 3.89 17.55 -11.38
C ASP A 206 4.62 17.81 -10.07
N TYR A 207 4.42 16.93 -9.08
CA TYR A 207 5.07 17.03 -7.77
C TYR A 207 6.58 16.72 -7.83
N ASP A 208 7.06 16.19 -8.97
CA ASP A 208 8.48 15.93 -9.22
C ASP A 208 9.16 17.09 -9.97
N ALA A 209 8.40 18.09 -10.43
CA ALA A 209 8.95 19.27 -11.09
C ALA A 209 9.43 20.31 -10.07
N ASP A 210 10.68 20.75 -10.25
CA ASP A 210 11.29 21.80 -9.43
C ASP A 210 10.53 23.13 -9.60
N GLU A 211 10.22 23.80 -8.49
CA GLU A 211 9.45 25.05 -8.48
C GLU A 211 10.11 26.14 -9.34
N ASP A 212 11.45 26.15 -9.43
CA ASP A 212 12.20 27.10 -10.25
C ASP A 212 12.04 26.81 -11.76
N ASP A 213 11.97 25.54 -12.16
CA ASP A 213 11.74 25.14 -13.55
C ASP A 213 10.31 25.48 -14.01
N ILE A 214 9.33 25.28 -13.13
CA ILE A 214 7.93 25.65 -13.40
C ILE A 214 7.83 27.18 -13.57
N MET A 215 8.45 27.95 -12.68
CA MET A 215 8.44 29.41 -12.75
C MET A 215 9.12 29.94 -14.01
N ALA A 216 10.27 29.36 -14.40
CA ALA A 216 10.97 29.73 -15.63
C ALA A 216 10.14 29.45 -16.89
N GLN A 217 9.44 28.31 -16.95
CA GLN A 217 8.57 27.97 -18.08
C GLN A 217 7.36 28.90 -18.20
N VAL A 218 6.76 29.30 -17.08
CA VAL A 218 5.65 30.25 -17.05
C VAL A 218 6.11 31.62 -17.57
N LEU A 219 7.26 32.11 -17.11
CA LEU A 219 7.85 33.37 -17.58
C LEU A 219 8.14 33.33 -19.09
N LEU A 220 8.71 32.22 -19.58
CA LEU A 220 8.99 32.02 -21.00
C LEU A 220 7.71 31.96 -21.86
N ARG A 221 6.61 31.41 -21.35
CA ARG A 221 5.32 31.42 -22.04
C ARG A 221 4.70 32.82 -22.07
N SER A 222 4.76 33.57 -20.97
CA SER A 222 4.29 34.96 -20.94
C SER A 222 5.04 35.88 -21.91
N LEU A 223 6.32 35.63 -22.14
CA LEU A 223 7.13 36.37 -23.12
C LEU A 223 6.82 35.97 -24.58
N ARG A 224 6.19 34.82 -24.80
CA ARG A 224 5.83 34.32 -26.14
C ARG A 224 4.45 34.78 -26.61
N ASP A 225 3.59 35.18 -25.67
CA ASP A 225 2.25 35.74 -25.93
C ASP A 225 2.26 37.28 -26.11
N GLN A 226 3.45 37.88 -26.30
CA GLN A 226 3.67 39.29 -26.67
C GLN A 226 4.04 39.41 -28.16
#